data_AF-A0A3S3PJZ7-F1
#
_entry.id   AF-A0A3S3PJZ7-F1
#
_cell.length_a   1.000
_cell.length_b   1.000
_cell.length_c   1.000
_cell.angle_alpha   90.00
_cell.angle_beta   90.00
_cell.angle_gamma   90.00
#
_symmetry.space_group_name_H-M   'P 1'
#
loop_
_entity.id
_entity.type
_entity.pdbx_description
1 polymer ?
#
loop_
_entity_poly.entity_id
_entity_poly.type
_entity_poly.pdbx_seq_one_letter_code
_entity_poly.pdbx_strand_id
1 'polypeptide(L)'
;LSTQEIADQGMLFIVAGFDTTSTTLTNIVYCLANNPECQERLYQEIISVVYQFNTIYPDYDILNELKYLDAVIWESIRYIPAVPRFVIYFLKIQKLVILRLVMRTELNIK
;
A
#
# COMPACT_ATOMS: atom_id res chain seq x y z
N LEU A 1 -0.23 21.95 15.40
CA LEU A 1 0.79 20.99 15.85
C LEU A 1 1.86 21.76 16.60
N SER A 2 2.35 21.23 17.72
CA SER A 2 3.60 21.68 18.31
C SER A 2 4.77 21.35 17.38
N THR A 3 5.90 22.04 17.52
CA THR A 3 7.11 21.75 16.73
C THR A 3 7.55 20.30 16.86
N GLN A 4 7.38 19.71 18.05
CA GLN A 4 7.68 18.31 18.30
C GLN A 4 6.75 17.38 17.51
N GLU A 5 5.44 17.64 17.53
CA GLU A 5 4.49 16.83 16.77
C GLU A 5 4.78 16.92 15.26
N ILE A 6 5.19 18.07 14.74
CA ILE A 6 5.58 18.21 13.32
C ILE A 6 6.80 17.33 13.00
N ALA A 7 7.81 17.34 13.87
CA ALA A 7 9.00 16.51 13.71
C ALA A 7 8.67 15.01 13.77
N ASP A 8 7.83 14.61 14.72
CA ASP A 8 7.41 13.21 14.90
C ASP A 8 6.61 12.71 13.69
N GLN A 9 5.68 13.51 13.16
CA GLN A 9 4.92 13.16 11.95
C GLN A 9 5.83 13.09 10.72
N GLY A 10 6.81 14.01 10.60
CA GLY A 10 7.81 13.96 9.53
C GLY A 10 8.60 12.66 9.52
N MET A 11 9.06 12.22 10.70
CA MET A 11 9.74 10.95 10.86
C MET A 11 8.84 9.76 10.50
N LEU A 12 7.57 9.79 10.92
CA LEU A 12 6.59 8.76 10.60
C LEU A 12 6.41 8.59 9.08
N PHE A 13 6.30 9.69 8.33
CA PHE A 13 6.17 9.62 6.86
C PHE A 13 7.38 9.00 6.19
N ILE A 14 8.59 9.32 6.66
CA ILE A 14 9.83 8.76 6.11
C ILE A 14 9.87 7.25 6.35
N VAL A 15 9.64 6.81 7.59
CA VAL A 15 9.69 5.38 7.95
C VAL A 15 8.61 4.60 7.21
N ALA A 16 7.37 5.07 7.24
CA ALA A 16 6.24 4.39 6.62
C ALA A 16 6.38 4.32 5.09
N GLY A 17 6.87 5.38 4.45
CA GLY A 17 7.05 5.43 2.99
C GLY A 17 8.26 4.64 2.51
N PHE A 18 9.36 4.66 3.26
CA PHE A 18 10.61 4.03 2.85
C PHE A 18 10.52 2.50 2.89
N ASP A 19 10.14 1.92 4.02
CA ASP A 19 10.20 0.47 4.23
C ASP A 19 9.18 -0.27 3.34
N THR A 20 7.98 0.30 3.20
CA THR A 20 6.91 -0.28 2.37
C THR A 20 7.22 -0.20 0.88
N THR A 21 7.70 0.95 0.39
CA THR A 21 8.01 1.15 -1.04
C THR A 21 9.24 0.34 -1.46
N SER A 22 10.32 0.35 -0.66
CA SER A 22 11.54 -0.40 -0.97
C SER A 22 11.31 -1.91 -1.01
N THR A 23 10.53 -2.43 -0.06
CA THR A 23 10.10 -3.84 -0.04
C THR A 23 9.23 -4.17 -1.25
N THR A 24 8.26 -3.32 -1.57
CA THR A 24 7.38 -3.53 -2.74
C THR A 24 8.18 -3.57 -4.04
N LEU A 25 9.12 -2.64 -4.25
CA LEU A 25 9.98 -2.62 -5.43
C LEU A 25 10.85 -3.88 -5.53
N THR A 26 11.40 -4.33 -4.41
CA THR A 26 12.19 -5.57 -4.35
C THR A 26 11.34 -6.78 -4.74
N ASN A 27 10.10 -6.86 -4.25
CA ASN A 27 9.16 -7.92 -4.59
C ASN A 27 8.75 -7.88 -6.06
N ILE A 28 8.52 -6.69 -6.64
CA ILE A 28 8.23 -6.53 -8.07
C ILE A 28 9.39 -7.07 -8.91
N VAL A 29 10.62 -6.66 -8.62
CA VAL A 29 11.82 -7.12 -9.34
C VAL A 29 11.98 -8.63 -9.21
N TYR A 30 11.76 -9.18 -8.01
CA TYR A 30 11.77 -10.63 -7.79
C TYR A 30 10.70 -11.34 -8.64
N CYS A 31 9.47 -10.83 -8.68
CA CYS A 31 8.39 -11.42 -9.48
C CYS A 31 8.73 -11.39 -10.98
N LEU A 32 9.26 -10.26 -11.48
CA LEU A 32 9.66 -10.11 -12.88
C LEU A 32 10.81 -11.04 -13.26
N ALA A 33 11.84 -11.16 -12.41
CA ALA A 33 12.97 -12.06 -12.64
C ALA A 33 12.56 -13.53 -12.74
N ASN A 34 11.48 -13.93 -12.06
CA ASN A 34 10.92 -15.28 -12.14
C ASN A 34 9.89 -15.46 -13.27
N ASN A 35 9.46 -14.37 -13.94
CA ASN A 35 8.48 -14.40 -15.02
C ASN A 35 8.99 -13.60 -16.24
N PRO A 36 9.96 -14.14 -17.01
CA PRO A 36 10.58 -13.42 -18.13
C PRO A 36 9.60 -12.94 -19.20
N GLU A 37 8.52 -13.68 -19.44
CA GLU A 37 7.47 -13.28 -20.39
C GLU A 37 6.73 -12.00 -19.95
N CYS A 38 6.45 -11.87 -18.64
CA CYS A 38 5.85 -10.66 -18.08
C CYS A 38 6.84 -9.49 -18.11
N GLN A 39 8.11 -9.76 -17.83
CA GLN A 39 9.17 -8.74 -17.92
C GLN A 39 9.31 -8.20 -19.35
N GLU A 40 9.35 -9.07 -20.35
CA GLU A 40 9.45 -8.67 -21.75
C GLU A 40 8.22 -7.85 -22.16
N ARG A 41 7.02 -8.30 -21.81
CA ARG A 41 5.78 -7.56 -22.10
C ARG A 41 5.76 -6.17 -21.45
N LEU A 42 6.22 -6.05 -20.21
CA LEU A 42 6.33 -4.77 -19.52
C LEU A 42 7.35 -3.85 -20.18
N TYR A 43 8.51 -4.39 -20.56
CA TYR A 43 9.53 -3.63 -21.28
C TYR A 43 8.99 -3.06 -22.60
N GLN A 44 8.27 -3.89 -23.38
CA GLN A 44 7.65 -3.43 -24.63
C GLN A 44 6.61 -2.32 -24.42
N GLU A 45 5.77 -2.41 -23.37
CA GLU A 45 4.85 -1.33 -23.02
C GLU A 45 5.61 -0.02 -22.73
N ILE A 46 6.59 -0.06 -21.83
CA ILE A 46 7.36 1.13 -21.43
C ILE A 46 8.06 1.76 -22.64
N ILE A 47 8.72 0.95 -23.46
CA ILE A 47 9.44 1.42 -24.63
C ILE A 47 8.50 2.04 -25.67
N SER A 48 7.32 1.43 -25.89
CA SER A 48 6.32 1.97 -26.81
C SER A 48 5.86 3.38 -26.41
N VAL A 49 5.63 3.59 -25.11
CA VAL A 49 5.23 4.88 -24.53
C VAL A 49 6.37 5.89 -24.62
N VAL A 50 7.60 5.52 -24.28
CA VAL A 50 8.77 6.40 -24.42
C VAL A 50 8.95 6.89 -25.86
N TYR A 51 8.77 6.01 -26.85
CA TYR A 51 8.83 6.41 -28.26
C TYR A 51 7.65 7.28 -28.69
N GLN A 52 6.44 6.99 -28.21
CA GLN A 52 5.24 7.77 -28.51
C GLN A 52 5.35 9.22 -28.03
N PHE A 53 5.86 9.43 -26.81
CA PHE A 53 5.96 10.76 -26.20
C PHE A 53 7.34 11.41 -26.36
N ASN A 54 8.32 10.70 -26.93
CA ASN A 54 9.69 11.15 -27.14
C ASN A 54 10.35 11.71 -25.86
N THR A 55 10.05 11.10 -24.72
CA THR A 55 10.60 11.49 -23.41
C THR A 55 10.79 10.24 -22.54
N ILE A 56 11.85 10.25 -21.73
CA ILE A 56 12.09 9.23 -20.69
C ILE A 56 11.53 9.65 -19.33
N TYR A 57 11.07 10.90 -19.21
CA TYR A 57 10.48 11.44 -18.00
C TYR A 57 8.96 11.43 -18.15
N PRO A 58 8.27 10.46 -17.53
CA PRO A 58 6.82 10.40 -17.63
C PRO A 58 6.18 11.51 -16.79
N ASP A 59 5.23 12.22 -17.39
CA ASP A 59 4.26 13.03 -16.67
C ASP A 59 3.04 12.18 -16.26
N TYR A 60 2.04 12.79 -15.62
CA TYR A 60 0.84 12.08 -15.18
C TYR A 60 0.04 11.46 -16.34
N ASP A 61 0.00 12.13 -17.50
CA ASP A 61 -0.75 11.63 -18.65
C ASP A 61 -0.06 10.41 -19.25
N ILE A 62 1.27 10.43 -19.32
CA ILE A 62 2.10 9.30 -19.75
C ILE A 62 1.95 8.11 -18.79
N LEU A 63 1.94 8.35 -17.47
CA LEU A 63 1.76 7.28 -16.48
C LEU A 63 0.41 6.55 -16.65
N ASN A 64 -0.66 7.26 -17.02
CA ASN A 64 -1.98 6.65 -17.23
C ASN A 64 -2.03 5.68 -18.44
N GLU A 65 -1.07 5.78 -19.38
CA GLU A 65 -0.96 4.86 -20.51
C GLU A 65 -0.25 3.54 -20.14
N LEU A 66 0.48 3.48 -19.02
CA LEU A 66 1.24 2.32 -18.56
C LEU A 66 0.36 1.31 -17.78
N LYS A 67 -0.69 0.81 -18.45
CA LYS A 67 -1.71 -0.04 -17.82
C LYS A 67 -1.17 -1.40 -17.36
N TYR A 68 -0.20 -1.97 -18.06
CA TYR A 68 0.42 -3.23 -17.70
C TYR A 68 1.41 -3.04 -16.54
N LEU A 69 2.11 -1.90 -16.45
CA LEU A 69 2.88 -1.54 -15.26
C LEU A 69 2.00 -1.55 -14.00
N ASP A 70 0.82 -0.93 -14.04
CA ASP A 70 -0.13 -0.96 -12.93
C ASP A 70 -0.52 -2.40 -12.58
N ALA A 71 -0.83 -3.22 -13.59
CA ALA A 71 -1.16 -4.63 -13.38
C ALA A 71 -0.01 -5.40 -12.71
N VAL A 72 1.24 -5.16 -13.11
CA VAL A 72 2.43 -5.77 -12.51
C VAL A 72 2.60 -5.36 -11.05
N ILE A 73 2.41 -4.07 -10.73
CA ILE A 73 2.48 -3.55 -9.36
C ILE A 73 1.42 -4.22 -8.49
N TRP A 74 0.16 -4.21 -8.93
CA TRP A 74 -0.96 -4.79 -8.18
C TRP A 74 -0.81 -6.29 -7.99
N GLU A 75 -0.37 -7.01 -9.01
CA GLU A 75 -0.16 -8.45 -8.92
C GLU A 75 1.00 -8.81 -7.99
N SER A 76 2.08 -8.02 -8.03
CA SER A 76 3.22 -8.21 -7.11
C SER A 76 2.81 -7.98 -5.66
N ILE A 77 2.02 -6.94 -5.38
CA ILE A 77 1.49 -6.66 -4.03
C ILE A 77 0.49 -7.74 -3.59
N ARG A 78 -0.34 -8.26 -4.50
CA ARG A 78 -1.28 -9.37 -4.23
C ARG A 78 -0.53 -10.65 -3.87
N TYR A 79 0.56 -10.95 -4.57
CA TYR A 79 1.36 -12.16 -4.38
C TYR A 79 2.27 -12.08 -3.15
N ILE A 80 3.01 -10.98 -3.00
CA ILE A 80 3.93 -10.73 -1.88
C ILE A 80 3.73 -9.30 -1.35
N PRO A 81 2.79 -9.10 -0.41
CA PRO A 81 2.53 -7.79 0.15
C PRO A 81 3.68 -7.34 1.06
N ALA A 82 4.08 -6.07 0.96
CA ALA A 82 5.12 -5.48 1.83
C ALA A 82 4.71 -5.47 3.32
N VAL A 83 3.40 -5.40 3.61
CA VAL A 83 2.85 -5.46 4.97
C VAL A 83 1.88 -6.64 5.05
N PRO A 84 2.37 -7.87 5.28
CA PRO A 84 1.54 -9.07 5.28
C PRO A 84 0.63 -9.20 6.51
N ARG A 85 0.88 -8.41 7.56
CA ARG A 85 0.14 -8.46 8.83
C ARG A 85 -0.34 -7.09 9.24
N PHE A 86 -1.65 -6.94 9.36
CA PHE A 86 -2.28 -5.79 9.99
C PHE A 86 -2.69 -6.18 11.42
N VAL A 87 -2.14 -5.51 12.44
CA VAL A 87 -2.49 -5.77 13.85
C VAL A 87 -3.54 -4.77 14.30
N ILE A 88 -4.77 -5.23 14.51
CA ILE A 88 -5.85 -4.42 15.09
C ILE A 88 -5.93 -4.75 16.58
N TYR A 89 -5.53 -3.82 17.44
CA TYR A 89 -5.84 -3.90 18.86
C TYR A 89 -7.27 -3.41 19.08
N PHE A 90 -8.18 -4.32 19.44
CA PHE A 90 -9.48 -3.93 19.98
C PHE A 90 -9.26 -3.16 21.27
N LEU A 91 -9.28 -1.82 21.20
CA LEU A 91 -9.33 -0.98 22.39
C LEU A 91 -10.58 -1.39 23.18
N LYS A 92 -10.34 -1.76 24.44
CA LYS A 92 -11.26 -2.29 25.48
C LYS A 92 -12.56 -1.49 25.69
N ILE A 93 -12.75 -0.39 24.97
CA ILE A 93 -13.87 0.56 25.05
C ILE A 93 -15.19 -0.09 24.61
N GLN A 94 -15.20 -1.00 23.62
CA GLN A 94 -16.45 -1.69 23.24
C GLN A 94 -16.95 -2.69 24.30
N LYS A 95 -16.05 -3.31 25.08
CA LYS A 95 -16.45 -4.22 26.17
C LYS A 95 -17.20 -3.48 27.28
N LEU A 96 -16.81 -2.24 27.60
CA LEU A 96 -17.47 -1.40 28.61
C LEU A 96 -18.85 -0.91 28.17
N VAL A 97 -19.06 -0.63 26.88
CA VAL A 97 -20.38 -0.24 26.36
C VAL A 97 -21.33 -1.43 26.32
N ILE A 98 -20.89 -2.60 25.85
CA ILE A 98 -21.72 -3.82 25.84
C ILE A 98 -22.01 -4.29 27.27
N LEU A 99 -21.04 -4.27 28.18
CA LEU A 99 -21.27 -4.63 29.59
C LEU A 99 -22.21 -3.62 30.29
N ARG A 100 -22.14 -2.32 29.97
CA ARG A 100 -23.12 -1.33 30.47
C ARG A 100 -24.52 -1.55 29.90
N LEU A 101 -24.65 -1.98 28.65
CA LEU A 101 -25.96 -2.26 28.05
C LEU A 101 -26.59 -3.54 28.62
N VAL A 102 -25.80 -4.62 28.80
CA VAL A 102 -26.25 -5.89 29.38
C VAL A 102 -26.61 -5.75 30.86
N MET A 103 -25.81 -5.01 31.66
CA MET A 103 -26.14 -4.77 33.07
C MET A 103 -27.38 -3.88 33.25
N ARG A 104 -27.70 -3.02 32.27
CA ARG A 104 -28.89 -2.14 32.31
C ARG A 104 -30.18 -2.88 31.97
N THR A 105 -30.12 -3.95 31.18
CA THR A 105 -31.30 -4.78 30.88
C THR A 105 -31.67 -5.69 32.05
N GLU A 106 -30.72 -6.17 32.87
CA GLU A 106 -31.04 -6.99 34.05
C GLU A 106 -31.58 -6.18 35.24
N LEU A 107 -31.22 -4.90 35.36
CA LEU A 107 -31.74 -4.01 36.41
C LEU A 107 -33.18 -3.51 36.19
N ASN A 108 -33.76 -3.71 35.00
CA ASN A 108 -35.12 -3.30 34.66
C ASN A 108 -36.13 -4.47 34.66
N ILE A 109 -35.70 -5.67 35.07
CA ILE A 109 -36.52 -6.91 35.12
C ILE A 109 -36.74 -7.36 36.60
N LYS A 110 -36.40 -6.52 37.58
CA LYS A 110 -36.82 -6.67 38.99
C LYS A 110 -37.71 -5.50 39.39
#